data_AF-A0A0M4SLM7-F1
#
_entry.id   AF-A0A0M4SLM7-F1
#
_cell.length_a   1.000
_cell.length_b   1.000
_cell.length_c   1.000
_cell.angle_alpha   90.00
_cell.angle_beta   90.00
_cell.angle_gamma   90.00
#
_symmetry.space_group_name_H-M   'P 1'
#
loop_
_entity.id
_entity.type
_entity.pdbx_description
1 polymer ?
#
loop_
_entity_poly.entity_id
_entity_poly.type
_entity_poly.pdbx_seq_one_letter_code
_entity_poly.pdbx_strand_id
1 'polypeptide(L)'
;MPIILLFHKNYSGNYSYTFLRQNLIIFIYTGDFFSEPHSYEGTQIEEISQQEQYALATSAMTPIPQLLELLRITPVDIYWEAVRNICQQVVCSPDISSKLLLEILDIRSVDVHAAVASHPHISDEICERIAKFKEYRLRLLMLQNLNISPAFIEKSLYDKHVEVRQYALKIYQEKLAVNGNTSDFIIQYNEAINEHTPLPKLAELAKHKSVLIREAVAKNPRIIEAYSSPKSENYLERLAKDRNQFVQIAVANNINTPIHILEILAENYQYDHYEYICPPSDHKRKEHKVFIAAVKRLIQIAPTIASKYLANFIEPKFHNLDTIPFRLALLQHPAAPIEYLTQNLQKLRSFPWYELYVISQHPQVTTEILQILLQDAHRVVRASAKARLDQKLQPHLKIK
;
A
#
# COMPACT_ATOMS: atom_id res chain seq x y z
N MET A 1 -24.54 13.93 -5.22
CA MET A 1 -24.41 13.49 -6.63
C MET A 1 -24.30 11.98 -6.63
N PRO A 2 -25.10 11.26 -7.44
CA PRO A 2 -25.16 9.80 -7.38
C PRO A 2 -23.89 9.18 -7.95
N ILE A 3 -23.44 8.12 -7.29
CA ILE A 3 -22.28 7.29 -7.66
C ILE A 3 -22.78 6.23 -8.64
N ILE A 4 -22.05 5.95 -9.72
CA ILE A 4 -22.36 4.85 -10.64
C ILE A 4 -21.10 3.97 -10.76
N LEU A 5 -21.24 2.66 -11.06
CA LEU A 5 -20.14 1.67 -11.30
C LEU A 5 -20.14 1.07 -12.73
N LEU A 6 -18.97 0.77 -13.33
CA LEU A 6 -18.85 -0.02 -14.58
C LEU A 6 -17.82 -1.16 -14.56
N PHE A 7 -18.13 -2.22 -15.32
CA PHE A 7 -17.36 -3.46 -15.47
C PHE A 7 -16.72 -3.56 -16.88
N HIS A 8 -15.48 -4.06 -16.97
CA HIS A 8 -14.85 -4.46 -18.25
C HIS A 8 -14.25 -5.88 -18.18
N LYS A 9 -14.41 -6.62 -19.28
CA LYS A 9 -13.91 -7.99 -19.50
C LYS A 9 -12.62 -7.95 -20.31
N ASN A 10 -11.54 -8.57 -19.83
CA ASN A 10 -10.31 -8.75 -20.61
C ASN A 10 -10.30 -10.09 -21.36
N TYR A 11 -9.50 -10.16 -22.43
CA TYR A 11 -9.41 -11.28 -23.39
C TYR A 11 -9.03 -12.66 -22.80
N SER A 12 -8.73 -12.74 -21.51
CA SER A 12 -8.45 -13.98 -20.78
C SER A 12 -9.59 -14.43 -19.84
N GLY A 13 -10.74 -13.74 -19.83
CA GLY A 13 -11.88 -14.09 -18.99
C GLY A 13 -11.77 -13.66 -17.52
N ASN A 14 -10.71 -12.96 -17.12
CA ASN A 14 -10.54 -12.41 -15.77
C ASN A 14 -11.07 -10.96 -15.66
N TYR A 15 -11.85 -10.68 -14.62
CA TYR A 15 -12.26 -9.32 -14.23
C TYR A 15 -11.07 -8.56 -13.65
N SER A 16 -10.77 -7.39 -14.20
CA SER A 16 -9.68 -6.51 -13.77
C SER A 16 -10.27 -5.23 -13.19
N TYR A 17 -9.86 -4.85 -11.97
CA TYR A 17 -10.26 -3.58 -11.35
C TYR A 17 -9.32 -2.44 -11.79
N THR A 18 -9.86 -1.41 -12.44
CA THR A 18 -9.13 -0.17 -12.74
C THR A 18 -9.71 0.98 -11.91
N PHE A 19 -8.89 1.54 -11.01
CA PHE A 19 -9.18 2.76 -10.26
C PHE A 19 -8.15 3.83 -10.60
N LEU A 20 -8.48 4.79 -11.47
CA LEU A 20 -7.77 6.07 -11.65
C LEU A 20 -8.79 7.14 -12.11
N ARG A 21 -9.46 7.81 -11.15
CA ARG A 21 -9.21 9.15 -10.54
C ARG A 21 -9.76 10.33 -11.37
N GLN A 22 -10.81 10.95 -10.81
CA GLN A 22 -11.51 12.15 -11.29
C GLN A 22 -12.23 12.12 -12.64
N ASN A 23 -12.11 11.09 -13.46
CA ASN A 23 -12.96 10.86 -14.64
C ASN A 23 -12.79 9.40 -15.07
N LEU A 24 -13.83 8.54 -14.99
CA LEU A 24 -14.12 7.52 -16.01
C LEU A 24 -15.41 6.71 -15.73
N ILE A 25 -16.37 6.94 -16.65
CA ILE A 25 -17.42 6.13 -17.30
C ILE A 25 -18.11 5.01 -16.52
N ILE A 26 -19.45 5.13 -16.54
CA ILE A 26 -20.44 4.11 -16.26
C ILE A 26 -21.47 4.01 -17.41
N PHE A 27 -21.84 2.79 -17.83
CA PHE A 27 -22.95 2.52 -18.74
C PHE A 27 -24.16 2.21 -17.87
N ILE A 28 -25.05 3.18 -17.82
CA ILE A 28 -26.45 3.00 -17.46
C ILE A 28 -27.14 2.61 -18.76
N TYR A 29 -27.80 1.44 -18.78
CA TYR A 29 -28.93 1.25 -19.69
C TYR A 29 -30.19 1.60 -18.88
N THR A 30 -30.80 2.71 -19.27
CA THR A 30 -32.10 3.19 -18.77
C THR A 30 -33.20 2.32 -19.38
N GLY A 31 -33.94 1.62 -18.52
CA GLY A 31 -35.27 1.10 -18.81
C GLY A 31 -36.15 1.45 -17.64
N ASP A 32 -37.20 2.23 -17.88
CA ASP A 32 -38.16 2.69 -16.89
C ASP A 32 -38.78 1.54 -16.07
N PHE A 33 -38.96 1.74 -14.75
CA PHE A 33 -40.27 1.68 -14.06
C PHE A 33 -40.28 1.17 -12.59
N PHE A 34 -41.04 1.94 -11.80
CA PHE A 34 -41.92 1.66 -10.64
C PHE A 34 -41.43 1.22 -9.25
N SER A 35 -41.82 2.08 -8.30
CA SER A 35 -42.13 1.87 -6.90
C SER A 35 -43.59 1.41 -6.71
N GLU A 36 -43.83 0.23 -6.13
CA GLU A 36 -45.13 -0.13 -5.51
C GLU A 36 -44.93 -1.09 -4.30
N PRO A 37 -45.83 -1.06 -3.29
CA PRO A 37 -45.66 -1.75 -2.02
C PRO A 37 -45.93 -3.26 -2.11
N HIS A 38 -45.16 -4.03 -1.32
CA HIS A 38 -45.06 -5.48 -1.39
C HIS A 38 -46.21 -6.25 -0.72
N SER A 39 -46.86 -7.12 -1.50
CA SER A 39 -47.52 -8.34 -1.01
C SER A 39 -47.22 -9.48 -1.98
N TYR A 40 -46.39 -10.45 -1.59
CA TYR A 40 -46.04 -11.61 -2.43
C TYR A 40 -46.65 -12.88 -1.83
N GLU A 41 -47.52 -13.54 -2.61
CA GLU A 41 -47.97 -14.91 -2.36
C GLU A 41 -47.10 -15.85 -3.22
N GLY A 42 -46.34 -16.72 -2.55
CA GLY A 42 -45.27 -17.54 -3.13
C GLY A 42 -45.70 -18.40 -4.32
N THR A 43 -44.97 -18.31 -5.42
CA THR A 43 -45.11 -19.23 -6.56
C THR A 43 -44.08 -20.36 -6.41
N GLN A 44 -44.50 -21.63 -6.49
CA GLN A 44 -43.58 -22.77 -6.45
C GLN A 44 -42.75 -22.86 -7.74
N ILE A 45 -41.45 -22.56 -7.67
CA ILE A 45 -40.53 -22.43 -8.82
C ILE A 45 -40.01 -23.81 -9.32
N GLU A 46 -40.47 -24.94 -8.77
CA GLU A 46 -39.93 -26.28 -9.09
C GLU A 46 -40.36 -26.84 -10.46
N GLU A 47 -41.31 -26.20 -11.17
CA GLU A 47 -41.90 -26.73 -12.42
C GLU A 47 -41.69 -25.84 -13.67
N ILE A 48 -40.77 -24.87 -13.65
CA ILE A 48 -40.57 -23.94 -14.79
C ILE A 48 -39.42 -24.35 -15.71
N SER A 49 -39.60 -24.13 -17.02
CA SER A 49 -38.61 -24.42 -18.07
C SER A 49 -37.35 -23.56 -17.95
N GLN A 50 -36.21 -24.01 -18.50
CA GLN A 50 -34.97 -23.21 -18.51
C GLN A 50 -35.14 -21.83 -19.17
N GLN A 51 -36.00 -21.73 -20.19
CA GLN A 51 -36.28 -20.46 -20.86
C GLN A 51 -37.06 -19.49 -19.97
N GLU A 52 -38.01 -19.99 -19.17
CA GLU A 52 -38.75 -19.20 -18.19
C GLU A 52 -37.85 -18.81 -17.00
N GLN A 53 -36.98 -19.72 -16.54
CA GLN A 53 -35.97 -19.42 -15.51
C GLN A 53 -35.04 -18.28 -15.96
N TYR A 54 -34.56 -18.32 -17.19
CA TYR A 54 -33.72 -17.25 -17.75
C TYR A 54 -34.48 -15.93 -17.89
N ALA A 55 -35.75 -15.97 -18.34
CA ALA A 55 -36.59 -14.78 -18.42
C ALA A 55 -36.83 -14.14 -17.04
N LEU A 56 -37.08 -14.96 -16.00
CA LEU A 56 -37.19 -14.49 -14.62
C LEU A 56 -35.87 -13.90 -14.11
N ALA A 57 -34.74 -14.57 -14.37
CA ALA A 57 -33.42 -14.11 -13.94
C ALA A 57 -33.04 -12.75 -14.54
N THR A 58 -33.43 -12.48 -15.79
CA THR A 58 -33.05 -11.26 -16.53
C THR A 58 -34.06 -10.12 -16.45
N SER A 59 -35.29 -10.39 -16.01
CA SER A 59 -36.34 -9.37 -15.90
C SER A 59 -36.10 -8.45 -14.69
N ALA A 60 -36.01 -7.14 -14.94
CA ALA A 60 -35.90 -6.13 -13.87
C ALA A 60 -37.14 -6.06 -12.95
N MET A 61 -38.27 -6.61 -13.39
CA MET A 61 -39.52 -6.65 -12.61
C MET A 61 -39.57 -7.85 -11.64
N THR A 62 -38.67 -8.81 -11.78
CA THR A 62 -38.64 -9.98 -10.89
C THR A 62 -38.15 -9.57 -9.50
N PRO A 63 -38.95 -9.69 -8.43
CA PRO A 63 -38.57 -9.22 -7.11
C PRO A 63 -37.46 -10.07 -6.49
N ILE A 64 -36.60 -9.44 -5.68
CA ILE A 64 -35.44 -10.10 -5.03
C ILE A 64 -35.79 -11.44 -4.35
N PRO A 65 -36.86 -11.58 -3.55
CA PRO A 65 -37.18 -12.87 -2.93
C PRO A 65 -37.39 -14.01 -3.94
N GLN A 66 -38.04 -13.72 -5.07
CA GLN A 66 -38.24 -14.71 -6.14
C GLN A 66 -36.90 -15.05 -6.83
N LEU A 67 -36.02 -14.07 -7.01
CA LEU A 67 -34.66 -14.32 -7.51
C LEU A 67 -33.84 -15.18 -6.53
N LEU A 68 -33.98 -14.97 -5.21
CA LEU A 68 -33.30 -15.78 -4.19
C LEU A 68 -33.76 -17.24 -4.21
N GLU A 69 -35.05 -17.48 -4.43
CA GLU A 69 -35.58 -18.84 -4.63
C GLU A 69 -35.03 -19.47 -5.90
N LEU A 70 -34.97 -18.70 -7.00
CA LEU A 70 -34.43 -19.14 -8.29
C LEU A 70 -32.96 -19.58 -8.18
N LEU A 71 -32.13 -18.93 -7.36
CA LEU A 71 -30.72 -19.31 -7.15
C LEU A 71 -30.55 -20.72 -6.56
N ARG A 72 -31.56 -21.29 -5.90
CA ARG A 72 -31.46 -22.63 -5.27
C ARG A 72 -31.55 -23.78 -6.26
N ILE A 73 -32.16 -23.53 -7.43
CA ILE A 73 -32.58 -24.58 -8.37
C ILE A 73 -32.00 -24.40 -9.78
N THR A 74 -31.25 -23.31 -10.02
CA THR A 74 -30.82 -22.94 -11.38
C THR A 74 -29.42 -23.44 -11.78
N PRO A 75 -29.20 -23.69 -13.08
CA PRO A 75 -27.87 -23.94 -13.62
C PRO A 75 -26.97 -22.68 -13.58
N VAL A 76 -25.65 -22.89 -13.71
CA VAL A 76 -24.60 -21.89 -13.42
C VAL A 76 -24.72 -20.61 -14.25
N ASP A 77 -25.14 -20.72 -15.51
CA ASP A 77 -25.34 -19.60 -16.43
C ASP A 77 -26.51 -18.70 -16.01
N ILE A 78 -27.65 -19.29 -15.66
CA ILE A 78 -28.83 -18.56 -15.17
C ILE A 78 -28.57 -17.97 -13.78
N TYR A 79 -27.83 -18.69 -12.93
CA TYR A 79 -27.45 -18.25 -11.60
C TYR A 79 -26.78 -16.86 -11.61
N TRP A 80 -25.82 -16.63 -12.52
CA TRP A 80 -25.11 -15.36 -12.56
C TRP A 80 -25.94 -14.20 -13.11
N GLU A 81 -26.91 -14.48 -13.98
CA GLU A 81 -27.85 -13.45 -14.43
C GLU A 81 -28.82 -13.04 -13.31
N ALA A 82 -29.31 -14.01 -12.53
CA ALA A 82 -30.11 -13.72 -11.34
C ALA A 82 -29.32 -12.94 -10.28
N VAL A 83 -28.06 -13.32 -10.01
CA VAL A 83 -27.17 -12.56 -9.10
C VAL A 83 -26.94 -11.14 -9.59
N ARG A 84 -26.70 -10.95 -10.89
CA ARG A 84 -26.52 -9.63 -11.50
C ARG A 84 -27.75 -8.75 -11.32
N ASN A 85 -28.94 -9.33 -11.54
CA ASN A 85 -30.21 -8.65 -11.35
C ASN A 85 -30.43 -8.24 -9.88
N ILE A 86 -30.17 -9.14 -8.93
CA ILE A 86 -30.20 -8.81 -7.49
C ILE A 86 -29.24 -7.64 -7.19
N CYS A 87 -28.01 -7.67 -7.68
CA CYS A 87 -27.06 -6.57 -7.48
C CYS A 87 -27.58 -5.23 -8.03
N GLN A 88 -28.18 -5.24 -9.22
CA GLN A 88 -28.76 -4.04 -9.82
C GLN A 88 -29.91 -3.49 -8.97
N GLN A 89 -30.83 -4.35 -8.52
CA GLN A 89 -31.93 -3.93 -7.66
C GLN A 89 -31.44 -3.37 -6.32
N VAL A 90 -30.44 -4.01 -5.69
CA VAL A 90 -29.84 -3.52 -4.43
C VAL A 90 -29.25 -2.12 -4.59
N VAL A 91 -28.62 -1.82 -5.71
CA VAL A 91 -28.04 -0.48 -5.96
C VAL A 91 -29.12 0.55 -6.28
N CYS A 92 -30.16 0.17 -7.01
CA CYS A 92 -31.19 1.09 -7.50
C CYS A 92 -32.32 1.36 -6.51
N SER A 93 -32.54 0.48 -5.53
CA SER A 93 -33.68 0.56 -4.60
C SER A 93 -33.20 0.89 -3.18
N PRO A 94 -33.33 2.15 -2.71
CA PRO A 94 -32.83 2.58 -1.39
C PRO A 94 -33.65 2.04 -0.20
N ASP A 95 -34.86 1.53 -0.45
CA ASP A 95 -35.85 1.16 0.57
C ASP A 95 -35.82 -0.34 0.94
N ILE A 96 -34.77 -1.07 0.54
CA ILE A 96 -34.67 -2.50 0.84
C ILE A 96 -34.47 -2.69 2.35
N SER A 97 -35.31 -3.55 2.93
CA SER A 97 -35.25 -3.86 4.36
C SER A 97 -33.92 -4.49 4.77
N SER A 98 -33.42 -4.17 5.97
CA SER A 98 -32.18 -4.76 6.49
C SER A 98 -32.23 -6.29 6.59
N LYS A 99 -33.41 -6.87 6.84
CA LYS A 99 -33.61 -8.33 6.85
C LYS A 99 -33.33 -8.93 5.48
N LEU A 100 -33.92 -8.35 4.43
CA LEU A 100 -33.70 -8.82 3.07
C LEU A 100 -32.23 -8.62 2.63
N LEU A 101 -31.61 -7.50 2.99
CA LEU A 101 -30.17 -7.29 2.76
C LEU A 101 -29.31 -8.37 3.43
N LEU A 102 -29.66 -8.81 4.64
CA LEU A 102 -28.95 -9.91 5.33
C LEU A 102 -29.09 -11.24 4.60
N GLU A 103 -30.29 -11.56 4.11
CA GLU A 103 -30.54 -12.77 3.30
C GLU A 103 -29.71 -12.74 2.00
N ILE A 104 -29.60 -11.58 1.35
CA ILE A 104 -28.78 -11.40 0.14
C ILE A 104 -27.29 -11.68 0.42
N LEU A 105 -26.78 -11.39 1.62
CA LEU A 105 -25.38 -11.65 1.98
C LEU A 105 -25.02 -13.15 2.07
N ASP A 106 -26.00 -14.06 2.05
CA ASP A 106 -25.75 -15.51 1.93
C ASP A 106 -25.18 -15.88 0.56
N ILE A 107 -25.39 -15.04 -0.46
CA ILE A 107 -24.80 -15.21 -1.78
C ILE A 107 -23.29 -14.95 -1.70
N ARG A 108 -22.49 -15.95 -2.05
CA ARG A 108 -21.01 -15.88 -2.04
C ARG A 108 -20.48 -15.14 -3.27
N SER A 109 -20.77 -13.84 -3.37
CA SER A 109 -20.27 -12.97 -4.45
C SER A 109 -19.75 -11.64 -3.91
N VAL A 110 -18.53 -11.27 -4.31
CA VAL A 110 -17.93 -9.98 -3.94
C VAL A 110 -18.76 -8.81 -4.47
N ASP A 111 -19.40 -8.96 -5.64
CA ASP A 111 -20.24 -7.93 -6.24
C ASP A 111 -21.52 -7.71 -5.42
N VAL A 112 -22.11 -8.79 -4.89
CA VAL A 112 -23.26 -8.71 -3.99
C VAL A 112 -22.87 -8.01 -2.69
N HIS A 113 -21.74 -8.41 -2.09
CA HIS A 113 -21.24 -7.76 -0.87
C HIS A 113 -20.92 -6.29 -1.10
N ALA A 114 -20.40 -5.92 -2.27
CA ALA A 114 -20.14 -4.54 -2.63
C ALA A 114 -21.44 -3.73 -2.81
N ALA A 115 -22.45 -4.29 -3.48
CA ALA A 115 -23.76 -3.67 -3.65
C ALA A 115 -24.41 -3.38 -2.30
N VAL A 116 -24.49 -4.39 -1.42
CA VAL A 116 -25.04 -4.23 -0.06
C VAL A 116 -24.19 -3.25 0.76
N ALA A 117 -22.85 -3.30 0.67
CA ALA A 117 -21.97 -2.37 1.36
C ALA A 117 -22.17 -0.91 0.94
N SER A 118 -22.60 -0.65 -0.30
CA SER A 118 -22.89 0.69 -0.83
C SER A 118 -24.32 1.18 -0.56
N HIS A 119 -25.15 0.35 0.06
CA HIS A 119 -26.55 0.69 0.30
C HIS A 119 -26.67 1.86 1.31
N PRO A 120 -27.55 2.86 1.08
CA PRO A 120 -27.65 4.07 1.91
C PRO A 120 -27.91 3.81 3.39
N HIS A 121 -28.61 2.71 3.68
CA HIS A 121 -29.00 2.28 5.02
C HIS A 121 -28.49 0.86 5.24
N ILE A 122 -27.36 0.74 5.94
CA ILE A 122 -26.83 -0.54 6.42
C ILE A 122 -26.84 -0.57 7.95
N SER A 123 -27.29 -1.68 8.52
CA SER A 123 -27.29 -1.90 9.96
C SER A 123 -25.91 -2.33 10.46
N ASP A 124 -25.69 -2.26 11.77
CA ASP A 124 -24.45 -2.77 12.39
C ASP A 124 -24.25 -4.26 12.13
N GLU A 125 -25.33 -5.05 12.10
CA GLU A 125 -25.28 -6.49 11.79
C GLU A 125 -24.76 -6.77 10.36
N ILE A 126 -25.26 -6.01 9.38
CA ILE A 126 -24.77 -6.04 8.00
C ILE A 126 -23.28 -5.68 7.99
N CYS A 127 -22.90 -4.63 8.73
CA CYS A 127 -21.53 -4.20 8.82
C CYS A 127 -20.60 -5.29 9.36
N GLU A 128 -20.99 -5.96 10.44
CA GLU A 128 -20.22 -7.05 11.05
C GLU A 128 -20.07 -8.24 10.12
N ARG A 129 -21.13 -8.57 9.37
CA ARG A 129 -21.11 -9.68 8.42
C ARG A 129 -20.16 -9.40 7.26
N ILE A 130 -20.20 -8.21 6.68
CA ILE A 130 -19.29 -7.79 5.59
C ILE A 130 -17.86 -7.60 6.10
N ALA A 131 -17.66 -7.12 7.34
CA ALA A 131 -16.33 -6.88 7.89
C ALA A 131 -15.49 -8.16 8.08
N LYS A 132 -16.12 -9.34 8.20
CA LYS A 132 -15.44 -10.64 8.32
C LYS A 132 -14.68 -11.02 7.04
N PHE A 133 -15.03 -10.43 5.90
CA PHE A 133 -14.38 -10.75 4.62
C PHE A 133 -12.95 -10.19 4.54
N LYS A 134 -12.07 -10.94 3.86
CA LYS A 134 -10.66 -10.58 3.74
C LYS A 134 -10.46 -9.27 2.97
N GLU A 135 -11.31 -9.01 1.98
CA GLU A 135 -11.26 -7.85 1.09
C GLU A 135 -11.50 -6.54 1.86
N TYR A 136 -10.51 -5.66 1.86
CA TYR A 136 -10.57 -4.41 2.63
C TYR A 136 -11.35 -3.31 1.92
N ARG A 137 -11.50 -3.40 0.59
CA ARG A 137 -12.29 -2.44 -0.20
C ARG A 137 -13.75 -2.42 0.21
N LEU A 138 -14.32 -3.54 0.64
CA LEU A 138 -15.68 -3.59 1.17
C LEU A 138 -15.84 -2.72 2.43
N ARG A 139 -14.86 -2.76 3.34
CA ARG A 139 -14.85 -1.89 4.53
C ARG A 139 -14.67 -0.42 4.19
N LEU A 140 -13.90 -0.10 3.14
CA LEU A 140 -13.80 1.26 2.61
C LEU A 140 -15.13 1.75 2.02
N LEU A 141 -15.84 0.92 1.25
CA LEU A 141 -17.17 1.25 0.72
C LEU A 141 -18.16 1.56 1.84
N MET A 142 -18.18 0.74 2.90
CA MET A 142 -19.06 0.99 4.04
C MET A 142 -18.76 2.32 4.74
N LEU A 143 -17.48 2.67 4.89
CA LEU A 143 -17.08 3.96 5.47
C LEU A 143 -17.51 5.16 4.62
N GLN A 144 -17.75 4.98 3.32
CA GLN A 144 -18.25 6.03 2.44
C GLN A 144 -19.74 6.32 2.65
N ASN A 145 -20.48 5.45 3.34
CA ASN A 145 -21.90 5.68 3.62
C ASN A 145 -22.10 6.86 4.57
N LEU A 146 -23.06 7.72 4.23
CA LEU A 146 -23.35 8.92 5.02
C LEU A 146 -23.80 8.57 6.44
N ASN A 147 -24.60 7.51 6.57
CA ASN A 147 -25.22 7.04 7.81
C ASN A 147 -24.45 5.87 8.46
N ILE A 148 -23.17 5.70 8.16
CA ILE A 148 -22.37 4.64 8.77
C ILE A 148 -22.30 4.83 10.30
N SER A 149 -22.45 3.73 11.03
CA SER A 149 -22.46 3.74 12.49
C SER A 149 -21.13 4.25 13.07
N PRO A 150 -21.16 5.11 14.11
CA PRO A 150 -19.96 5.54 14.83
C PRO A 150 -19.14 4.35 15.36
N ALA A 151 -19.81 3.29 15.83
CA ALA A 151 -19.14 2.09 16.33
C ALA A 151 -18.30 1.39 15.25
N PHE A 152 -18.80 1.37 14.00
CA PHE A 152 -18.04 0.82 12.88
C PHE A 152 -16.83 1.68 12.51
N ILE A 153 -16.97 3.02 12.56
CA ILE A 153 -15.84 3.94 12.35
C ILE A 153 -14.76 3.68 13.41
N GLU A 154 -15.12 3.62 14.69
CA GLU A 154 -14.17 3.37 15.78
C GLU A 154 -13.46 2.02 15.66
N LYS A 155 -14.21 0.96 15.32
CA LYS A 155 -13.64 -0.37 15.05
C LYS A 155 -12.64 -0.33 13.88
N SER A 156 -12.95 0.46 12.85
CA SER A 156 -12.12 0.62 11.65
C SER A 156 -10.80 1.36 11.89
N LEU A 157 -10.67 2.11 12.99
CA LEU A 157 -9.39 2.73 13.40
C LEU A 157 -8.32 1.70 13.77
N TYR A 158 -8.73 0.46 14.05
CA TYR A 158 -7.85 -0.67 14.35
C TYR A 158 -7.72 -1.65 13.18
N ASP A 159 -8.18 -1.29 11.98
CA ASP A 159 -8.13 -2.18 10.81
C ASP A 159 -6.70 -2.64 10.48
N LYS A 160 -6.57 -3.85 9.92
CA LYS A 160 -5.28 -4.38 9.47
C LYS A 160 -4.70 -3.57 8.29
N HIS A 161 -5.55 -3.00 7.43
CA HIS A 161 -5.15 -2.20 6.26
C HIS A 161 -5.02 -0.72 6.58
N VAL A 162 -3.95 -0.09 6.08
CA VAL A 162 -3.64 1.32 6.36
C VAL A 162 -4.67 2.28 5.79
N GLU A 163 -5.19 1.97 4.61
CA GLU A 163 -6.17 2.79 3.90
C GLU A 163 -7.48 2.89 4.68
N VAL A 164 -7.95 1.77 5.26
CA VAL A 164 -9.16 1.73 6.08
C VAL A 164 -8.96 2.56 7.35
N ARG A 165 -7.83 2.39 8.04
CA ARG A 165 -7.50 3.16 9.25
C ARG A 165 -7.47 4.67 8.98
N GLN A 166 -6.79 5.09 7.91
CA GLN A 166 -6.66 6.50 7.53
C GLN A 166 -8.01 7.10 7.14
N TYR A 167 -8.82 6.36 6.38
CA TYR A 167 -10.13 6.84 5.96
C TYR A 167 -11.11 6.93 7.14
N ALA A 168 -11.10 5.94 8.04
CA ALA A 168 -11.87 5.97 9.28
C ALA A 168 -11.48 7.16 10.18
N LEU A 169 -10.18 7.43 10.34
CA LEU A 169 -9.69 8.58 11.11
C LEU A 169 -10.17 9.90 10.51
N LYS A 170 -10.10 10.04 9.18
CA LYS A 170 -10.60 11.23 8.48
C LYS A 170 -12.10 11.44 8.76
N ILE A 171 -12.92 10.41 8.58
CA ILE A 171 -14.36 10.51 8.83
C ILE A 171 -14.66 10.83 10.29
N TYR A 172 -13.93 10.21 11.22
CA TYR A 172 -14.09 10.50 12.64
C TYR A 172 -13.84 11.99 12.92
N GLN A 173 -12.73 12.54 12.41
CA GLN A 173 -12.37 13.95 12.61
C GLN A 173 -13.40 14.91 11.99
N GLU A 174 -13.94 14.57 10.81
CA GLU A 174 -14.93 15.41 10.11
C GLU A 174 -16.31 15.37 10.76
N LYS A 175 -16.77 14.20 11.24
CA LYS A 175 -18.16 13.99 11.66
C LYS A 175 -18.37 13.89 13.17
N LEU A 176 -17.41 13.37 13.93
CA LEU A 176 -17.59 12.98 15.33
C LEU A 176 -16.86 13.88 16.32
N ALA A 177 -15.71 14.46 15.93
CA ALA A 177 -14.96 15.36 16.80
C ALA A 177 -15.71 16.65 17.17
N VAL A 178 -16.71 17.05 16.38
CA VAL A 178 -17.53 18.27 16.60
C VAL A 178 -18.62 18.06 17.65
N ASN A 179 -19.01 16.82 17.95
CA ASN A 179 -20.20 16.51 18.76
C ASN A 179 -19.91 16.27 20.26
N GLY A 180 -18.73 16.65 20.76
CA GLY A 180 -18.41 16.64 22.20
C GLY A 180 -18.11 15.28 22.84
N ASN A 181 -18.32 14.16 22.13
CA ASN A 181 -17.92 12.82 22.59
C ASN A 181 -16.59 12.40 21.92
N THR A 182 -15.48 12.78 22.54
CA THR A 182 -14.15 12.40 22.04
C THR A 182 -13.78 11.04 22.62
N SER A 183 -13.78 10.00 21.79
CA SER A 183 -13.29 8.68 22.20
C SER A 183 -11.86 8.75 22.74
N ASP A 184 -11.54 7.91 23.72
CA ASP A 184 -10.18 7.81 24.31
C ASP A 184 -9.10 7.63 23.23
N PHE A 185 -9.44 6.92 22.15
CA PHE A 185 -8.56 6.74 21.01
C PHE A 185 -8.11 8.07 20.41
N ILE A 186 -9.03 9.01 20.23
CA ILE A 186 -8.76 10.29 19.58
C ILE A 186 -8.02 11.23 20.51
N ILE A 187 -8.30 11.18 21.81
CA ILE A 187 -7.50 11.86 22.82
C ILE A 187 -6.04 11.38 22.71
N GLN A 188 -5.82 10.06 22.73
CA GLN A 188 -4.48 9.46 22.60
C GLN A 188 -3.82 9.74 21.25
N TYR A 189 -4.59 9.77 20.16
CA TYR A 189 -4.08 10.14 18.84
C TYR A 189 -3.64 11.61 18.80
N ASN A 190 -4.44 12.51 19.37
CA ASN A 190 -4.13 13.93 19.45
C ASN A 190 -2.90 14.19 20.33
N GLU A 191 -2.78 13.48 21.45
CA GLU A 191 -1.55 13.45 22.26
C GLU A 191 -0.36 12.94 21.44
N ALA A 192 -0.51 11.91 20.62
CA ALA A 192 0.59 11.38 19.81
C ALA A 192 1.09 12.38 18.74
N ILE A 193 0.21 13.19 18.14
CA ILE A 193 0.60 14.19 17.12
C ILE A 193 1.01 15.55 17.71
N ASN A 194 0.66 15.83 18.97
CA ASN A 194 0.96 17.12 19.59
C ASN A 194 2.45 17.27 19.91
N GLU A 195 3.06 18.34 19.38
CA GLU A 195 4.48 18.67 19.56
C GLU A 195 4.85 19.08 20.99
N HIS A 196 3.87 19.23 21.89
CA HIS A 196 4.10 19.55 23.30
C HIS A 196 3.88 18.35 24.23
N THR A 197 3.47 17.19 23.71
CA THR A 197 3.26 16.00 24.54
C THR A 197 4.54 15.58 25.26
N PRO A 198 4.49 15.34 26.59
CA PRO A 198 5.66 14.92 27.35
C PRO A 198 6.23 13.58 26.86
N LEU A 199 7.55 13.43 26.87
CA LEU A 199 8.23 12.20 26.44
C LEU A 199 7.74 10.92 27.14
N PRO A 200 7.46 10.90 28.47
CA PRO A 200 6.90 9.71 29.11
C PRO A 200 5.56 9.28 28.51
N LYS A 201 4.72 10.25 28.10
CA LYS A 201 3.43 9.96 27.47
C LYS A 201 3.62 9.43 26.05
N LEU A 202 4.54 10.00 25.26
CA LEU A 202 4.90 9.44 23.95
C LEU A 202 5.47 8.02 24.07
N ALA A 203 6.28 7.76 25.09
CA ALA A 203 6.83 6.43 25.37
C ALA A 203 5.74 5.40 25.72
N GLU A 204 4.69 5.80 26.43
CA GLU A 204 3.48 5.00 26.67
C GLU A 204 2.73 4.73 25.36
N LEU A 205 2.44 5.79 24.59
CA LEU A 205 1.69 5.70 23.32
C LEU A 205 2.43 4.89 22.25
N ALA A 206 3.76 4.86 22.25
CA ALA A 206 4.54 4.00 21.38
C ALA A 206 4.43 2.49 21.73
N LYS A 207 3.76 2.11 22.83
CA LYS A 207 3.36 0.73 23.14
C LYS A 207 1.89 0.45 22.79
N HIS A 208 1.15 1.46 22.31
CA HIS A 208 -0.28 1.35 22.09
C HIS A 208 -0.63 0.28 21.06
N LYS A 209 -1.77 -0.41 21.23
CA LYS A 209 -2.21 -1.51 20.34
C LYS A 209 -2.47 -1.06 18.91
N SER A 210 -2.94 0.18 18.71
CA SER A 210 -3.23 0.74 17.37
C SER A 210 -1.96 1.14 16.64
N VAL A 211 -1.86 0.71 15.38
CA VAL A 211 -0.83 1.13 14.43
C VAL A 211 -0.89 2.64 14.17
N LEU A 212 -2.08 3.24 14.10
CA LEU A 212 -2.22 4.68 13.84
C LEU A 212 -1.57 5.53 14.93
N ILE A 213 -1.77 5.16 16.20
CA ILE A 213 -1.19 5.89 17.33
C ILE A 213 0.34 5.73 17.33
N ARG A 214 0.85 4.50 17.12
CA ARG A 214 2.30 4.29 17.04
C ARG A 214 2.94 5.02 15.83
N GLU A 215 2.25 5.06 14.69
CA GLU A 215 2.66 5.82 13.50
C GLU A 215 2.64 7.33 13.78
N ALA A 216 1.63 7.84 14.49
CA ALA A 216 1.56 9.24 14.91
C ALA A 216 2.73 9.62 15.84
N VAL A 217 3.04 8.79 16.84
CA VAL A 217 4.22 8.98 17.70
C VAL A 217 5.51 8.99 16.87
N ALA A 218 5.64 8.09 15.89
CA ALA A 218 6.80 8.02 15.01
C ALA A 218 6.97 9.27 14.13
N LYS A 219 5.89 9.97 13.78
CA LYS A 219 5.91 11.24 13.02
C LYS A 219 6.10 12.48 13.89
N ASN A 220 5.95 12.36 15.21
CA ASN A 220 6.05 13.51 16.11
C ASN A 220 7.46 14.13 16.05
N PRO A 221 7.62 15.46 15.96
CA PRO A 221 8.94 16.08 15.86
C PRO A 221 9.77 15.96 17.15
N ARG A 222 9.16 15.76 18.33
CA ARG A 222 9.90 15.60 19.61
C ARG A 222 10.69 14.29 19.72
N ILE A 223 10.61 13.43 18.71
CA ILE A 223 11.21 12.10 18.72
C ILE A 223 12.73 12.11 18.99
N ILE A 224 13.42 13.20 18.64
CA ILE A 224 14.86 13.38 18.87
C ILE A 224 15.25 13.40 20.36
N GLU A 225 14.39 13.93 21.23
CA GLU A 225 14.68 14.07 22.66
C GLU A 225 14.66 12.72 23.40
N ALA A 226 14.11 11.67 22.78
CA ALA A 226 14.08 10.31 23.30
C ALA A 226 15.48 9.73 23.54
N TYR A 227 16.47 10.15 22.74
CA TYR A 227 17.84 9.64 22.80
C TYR A 227 18.74 10.47 23.72
N SER A 228 18.44 11.76 23.89
CA SER A 228 19.23 12.65 24.75
C SER A 228 19.00 12.43 26.25
N SER A 229 17.95 11.68 26.62
CA SER A 229 17.60 11.41 28.01
C SER A 229 18.03 10.01 28.45
N PRO A 230 19.02 9.87 29.36
CA PRO A 230 19.53 8.57 29.82
C PRO A 230 18.51 7.75 30.64
N LYS A 231 17.32 8.29 30.92
CA LYS A 231 16.24 7.62 31.68
C LYS A 231 15.03 7.21 30.82
N SER A 232 14.99 7.56 29.53
CA SER A 232 13.91 7.13 28.66
C SER A 232 14.20 5.73 28.13
N GLU A 233 13.29 4.77 28.34
CA GLU A 233 13.23 3.61 27.43
C GLU A 233 13.30 4.16 26.00
N ASN A 234 14.22 3.65 25.17
CA ASN A 234 14.38 4.13 23.80
C ASN A 234 13.21 3.63 22.94
N TYR A 235 12.05 4.26 23.12
CA TYR A 235 10.82 3.95 22.40
C TYR A 235 11.00 4.12 20.89
N LEU A 236 11.98 4.93 20.47
CA LEU A 236 12.41 5.07 19.09
C LEU A 236 12.98 3.77 18.51
N GLU A 237 13.90 3.12 19.21
CA GLU A 237 14.40 1.79 18.82
C GLU A 237 13.27 0.76 18.76
N ARG A 238 12.31 0.85 19.69
CA ARG A 238 11.12 -0.01 19.67
C ARG A 238 10.28 0.22 18.42
N LEU A 239 10.01 1.48 18.05
CA LEU A 239 9.27 1.82 16.83
C LEU A 239 10.05 1.43 15.56
N ALA A 240 11.38 1.51 15.58
CA ALA A 240 12.24 1.04 14.50
C ALA A 240 12.20 -0.49 14.33
N LYS A 241 11.91 -1.22 15.42
CA LYS A 241 11.70 -2.67 15.44
C LYS A 241 10.22 -3.06 15.48
N ASP A 242 9.30 -2.14 15.15
CA ASP A 242 7.86 -2.41 15.20
C ASP A 242 7.46 -3.54 14.25
N ARG A 243 6.46 -4.34 14.62
CA ARG A 243 5.97 -5.42 13.75
C ARG A 243 5.31 -4.89 12.47
N ASN A 244 4.88 -3.63 12.45
CA ASN A 244 4.24 -2.99 11.32
C ASN A 244 5.22 -2.10 10.54
N GLN A 245 5.41 -2.40 9.24
CA GLN A 245 6.33 -1.66 8.38
C GLN A 245 5.96 -0.19 8.20
N PHE A 246 4.68 0.21 8.27
CA PHE A 246 4.29 1.60 8.15
C PHE A 246 4.78 2.46 9.32
N VAL A 247 4.88 1.87 10.52
CA VAL A 247 5.48 2.54 11.69
C VAL A 247 6.98 2.73 11.46
N GLN A 248 7.68 1.70 10.99
CA GLN A 248 9.11 1.79 10.67
C GLN A 248 9.39 2.85 9.58
N ILE A 249 8.55 2.89 8.53
CA ILE A 249 8.64 3.91 7.46
C ILE A 249 8.38 5.31 8.02
N ALA A 250 7.44 5.47 8.95
CA ALA A 250 7.20 6.75 9.61
C ALA A 250 8.42 7.21 10.42
N VAL A 251 9.09 6.30 11.14
CA VAL A 251 10.36 6.59 11.82
C VAL A 251 11.42 7.01 10.79
N ALA A 252 11.61 6.27 9.71
CA ALA A 252 12.61 6.60 8.68
C ALA A 252 12.38 7.97 8.02
N ASN A 253 11.12 8.34 7.78
CA ASN A 253 10.74 9.58 7.12
C ASN A 253 10.71 10.79 8.05
N ASN A 254 10.76 10.59 9.37
CA ASN A 254 10.80 11.70 10.31
C ASN A 254 12.16 12.42 10.21
N ILE A 255 12.11 13.75 10.02
CA ILE A 255 13.29 14.58 9.81
C ILE A 255 14.24 14.55 11.02
N ASN A 256 13.69 14.32 12.21
CA ASN A 256 14.37 14.34 13.49
C ASN A 256 14.88 12.96 13.95
N THR A 257 14.77 11.94 13.11
CA THR A 257 15.26 10.59 13.43
C THR A 257 16.79 10.55 13.45
N PRO A 258 17.41 10.10 14.57
CA PRO A 258 18.86 9.99 14.67
C PRO A 258 19.47 8.99 13.67
N ILE A 259 20.71 9.25 13.26
CA ILE A 259 21.45 8.39 12.31
C ILE A 259 21.47 6.93 12.75
N HIS A 260 21.80 6.62 14.01
CA HIS A 260 21.86 5.23 14.50
C HIS A 260 20.51 4.48 14.39
N ILE A 261 19.38 5.18 14.50
CA ILE A 261 18.05 4.58 14.29
C ILE A 261 17.82 4.27 12.81
N LEU A 262 18.24 5.17 11.91
CA LEU A 262 18.19 4.92 10.47
C LEU A 262 19.10 3.76 10.08
N GLU A 263 20.25 3.60 10.74
CA GLU A 263 21.13 2.44 10.57
C GLU A 263 20.43 1.14 11.00
N ILE A 264 19.76 1.09 12.15
CA ILE A 264 18.95 -0.08 12.55
C ILE A 264 17.92 -0.44 11.47
N LEU A 265 17.24 0.56 10.90
CA LEU A 265 16.23 0.35 9.85
C LEU A 265 16.85 -0.11 8.52
N ALA A 266 18.06 0.37 8.19
CA ALA A 266 18.80 -0.03 7.02
C ALA A 266 19.46 -1.43 7.17
N GLU A 267 19.83 -1.82 8.40
CA GLU A 267 20.39 -3.14 8.74
C GLU A 267 19.33 -4.24 8.83
N ASN A 268 18.08 -3.89 9.16
CA ASN A 268 16.94 -4.83 9.17
C ASN A 268 16.51 -5.27 7.74
N TYR A 269 17.40 -5.10 6.77
CA TYR A 269 17.30 -5.59 5.41
C TYR A 269 17.53 -7.10 5.38
N GLN A 270 16.44 -7.87 5.41
CA GLN A 270 16.49 -9.25 4.92
C GLN A 270 16.39 -9.22 3.40
N TYR A 271 17.52 -9.39 2.71
CA TYR A 271 17.50 -9.81 1.31
C TYR A 271 16.97 -11.24 1.30
N ASP A 272 15.68 -11.43 1.00
CA ASP A 272 15.16 -12.75 0.70
C ASP A 272 15.75 -13.18 -0.66
N HIS A 273 16.85 -13.94 -0.62
CA HIS A 273 17.60 -14.45 -1.77
C HIS A 273 16.79 -15.44 -2.65
N TYR A 274 15.53 -15.70 -2.33
CA TYR A 274 14.69 -16.75 -2.94
C TYR A 274 13.97 -16.32 -4.24
N GLU A 275 14.36 -15.21 -4.85
CA GLU A 275 13.68 -14.69 -6.05
C GLU A 275 14.11 -15.37 -7.38
N TYR A 276 14.93 -16.42 -7.36
CA TYR A 276 15.53 -16.94 -8.61
C TYR A 276 15.22 -18.39 -8.99
N ILE A 277 14.24 -19.07 -8.37
CA ILE A 277 13.91 -20.46 -8.76
C ILE A 277 12.43 -20.69 -9.10
N CYS A 278 11.49 -19.83 -8.69
CA CYS A 278 10.05 -20.10 -8.88
C CYS A 278 9.30 -19.02 -9.67
N PRO A 279 8.27 -19.40 -10.48
CA PRO A 279 7.51 -18.46 -11.30
C PRO A 279 6.77 -17.41 -10.45
N PRO A 280 6.32 -16.29 -11.07
CA PRO A 280 5.74 -15.14 -10.39
C PRO A 280 4.28 -15.37 -9.95
N SER A 281 4.02 -16.45 -9.24
CA SER A 281 2.75 -16.70 -8.56
C SER A 281 3.01 -16.79 -7.05
N ASP A 282 2.58 -15.76 -6.33
CA ASP A 282 2.41 -15.73 -4.86
C ASP A 282 3.60 -15.46 -3.92
N HIS A 283 4.79 -15.13 -4.42
CA HIS A 283 5.79 -14.51 -3.54
C HIS A 283 5.49 -13.02 -3.40
N LYS A 284 4.80 -12.69 -2.30
CA LYS A 284 4.78 -11.35 -1.72
C LYS A 284 6.23 -10.89 -1.58
N ARG A 285 6.76 -10.19 -2.59
CA ARG A 285 7.99 -9.41 -2.47
C ARG A 285 7.81 -8.61 -1.18
N LYS A 286 8.58 -8.91 -0.13
CA LYS A 286 8.63 -8.02 1.03
C LYS A 286 9.25 -6.75 0.48
N GLU A 287 8.40 -5.82 0.04
CA GLU A 287 8.87 -4.59 -0.57
C GLU A 287 9.85 -3.96 0.42
N HIS A 288 11.05 -3.64 -0.05
CA HIS A 288 12.13 -3.07 0.76
C HIS A 288 11.83 -1.60 1.15
N LYS A 289 10.55 -1.24 1.37
CA LYS A 289 10.06 0.11 1.62
C LYS A 289 10.72 0.73 2.85
N VAL A 290 10.92 -0.05 3.92
CA VAL A 290 11.61 0.42 5.13
C VAL A 290 13.07 0.78 4.82
N PHE A 291 13.82 -0.16 4.23
CA PHE A 291 15.21 0.05 3.83
C PHE A 291 15.34 1.27 2.91
N ILE A 292 14.49 1.35 1.87
CA ILE A 292 14.50 2.45 0.91
C ILE A 292 14.24 3.78 1.63
N ALA A 293 13.28 3.85 2.54
CA ALA A 293 12.99 5.06 3.31
C ALA A 293 14.20 5.47 4.18
N ALA A 294 14.78 4.51 4.90
CA ALA A 294 15.92 4.75 5.78
C ALA A 294 17.17 5.20 5.00
N VAL A 295 17.53 4.50 3.93
CA VAL A 295 18.69 4.84 3.11
C VAL A 295 18.48 6.14 2.35
N LYS A 296 17.28 6.43 1.84
CA LYS A 296 16.98 7.75 1.27
C LYS A 296 17.22 8.87 2.28
N ARG A 297 16.83 8.67 3.53
CA ARG A 297 17.09 9.65 4.60
C ARG A 297 18.57 9.76 4.91
N LEU A 298 19.30 8.65 5.02
CA LEU A 298 20.76 8.65 5.22
C LEU A 298 21.50 9.36 4.08
N ILE A 299 21.10 9.16 2.82
CA ILE A 299 21.71 9.87 1.68
C ILE A 299 21.59 11.40 1.85
N GLN A 300 20.50 11.88 2.45
CA GLN A 300 20.29 13.32 2.65
C GLN A 300 21.14 13.89 3.80
N ILE A 301 21.31 13.14 4.90
CA ILE A 301 21.92 13.68 6.14
C ILE A 301 23.35 13.18 6.41
N ALA A 302 23.69 11.99 5.92
CA ALA A 302 24.98 11.33 6.14
C ALA A 302 25.35 10.43 4.94
N PRO A 303 25.72 11.01 3.77
CA PRO A 303 26.05 10.26 2.57
C PRO A 303 27.13 9.18 2.76
N THR A 304 28.13 9.46 3.59
CA THR A 304 29.23 8.53 3.91
C THR A 304 28.74 7.29 4.64
N ILE A 305 27.78 7.44 5.55
CA ILE A 305 27.14 6.31 6.26
C ILE A 305 26.19 5.57 5.31
N ALA A 306 25.43 6.30 4.49
CA ALA A 306 24.54 5.71 3.49
C ALA A 306 25.27 4.76 2.52
N SER A 307 26.48 5.13 2.11
CA SER A 307 27.36 4.34 1.23
C SER A 307 27.53 2.89 1.72
N LYS A 308 27.71 2.64 3.02
CA LYS A 308 27.79 1.29 3.61
C LYS A 308 26.61 0.40 3.19
N TYR A 309 25.40 0.95 3.21
CA TYR A 309 24.15 0.23 2.90
C TYR A 309 23.91 0.08 1.40
N LEU A 310 24.49 0.96 0.60
CA LEU A 310 24.38 0.96 -0.87
C LEU A 310 25.37 -0.01 -1.53
N ALA A 311 26.46 -0.37 -0.84
CA ALA A 311 27.48 -1.30 -1.34
C ALA A 311 26.88 -2.61 -1.87
N ASN A 312 25.89 -3.17 -1.16
CA ASN A 312 25.21 -4.40 -1.56
C ASN A 312 24.48 -4.27 -2.91
N PHE A 313 24.03 -3.07 -3.30
CA PHE A 313 23.30 -2.87 -4.56
C PHE A 313 24.20 -2.80 -5.79
N ILE A 314 25.48 -2.50 -5.60
CA ILE A 314 26.45 -2.43 -6.69
C ILE A 314 27.26 -3.72 -6.85
N GLU A 315 27.05 -4.72 -5.99
CA GLU A 315 27.70 -6.03 -6.13
C GLU A 315 27.42 -6.65 -7.51
N PRO A 316 28.45 -7.10 -8.25
CA PRO A 316 28.28 -7.63 -9.61
C PRO A 316 27.32 -8.81 -9.70
N LYS A 317 27.27 -9.64 -8.66
CA LYS A 317 26.39 -10.82 -8.59
C LYS A 317 24.89 -10.48 -8.56
N PHE A 318 24.52 -9.21 -8.31
CA PHE A 318 23.13 -8.75 -8.32
C PHE A 318 22.81 -7.89 -9.55
N HIS A 319 23.57 -8.07 -10.63
CA HIS A 319 23.35 -7.37 -11.89
C HIS A 319 22.17 -7.98 -12.66
N ASN A 320 21.03 -7.29 -12.64
CA ASN A 320 19.84 -7.64 -13.42
C ASN A 320 19.43 -6.49 -14.34
N LEU A 321 18.85 -6.81 -15.51
CA LEU A 321 18.39 -5.82 -16.49
C LEU A 321 17.48 -4.74 -15.87
N ASP A 322 16.54 -5.14 -15.00
CA ASP A 322 15.61 -4.22 -14.33
C ASP A 322 16.30 -3.26 -13.34
N THR A 323 17.51 -3.60 -12.89
CA THR A 323 18.26 -2.81 -11.89
C THR A 323 19.29 -1.87 -12.51
N ILE A 324 19.57 -1.99 -13.82
CA ILE A 324 20.61 -1.19 -14.50
C ILE A 324 20.39 0.32 -14.31
N PRO A 325 19.18 0.90 -14.55
CA PRO A 325 18.99 2.34 -14.39
C PRO A 325 19.26 2.81 -12.95
N PHE A 326 18.84 2.01 -11.96
CA PHE A 326 19.06 2.32 -10.55
C PHE A 326 20.54 2.22 -10.16
N ARG A 327 21.23 1.16 -10.60
CA ARG A 327 22.68 0.98 -10.35
C ARG A 327 23.50 2.12 -10.95
N LEU A 328 23.18 2.54 -12.18
CA LEU A 328 23.85 3.67 -12.82
C LEU A 328 23.58 4.98 -12.10
N ALA A 329 22.33 5.27 -11.75
CA ALA A 329 21.98 6.45 -10.97
C ALA A 329 22.70 6.48 -9.60
N LEU A 330 22.81 5.32 -8.95
CA LEU A 330 23.54 5.15 -7.70
C LEU A 330 25.04 5.41 -7.86
N LEU A 331 25.68 4.84 -8.88
CA LEU A 331 27.11 5.02 -9.16
C LEU A 331 27.46 6.44 -9.61
N GLN A 332 26.51 7.20 -10.14
CA GLN A 332 26.67 8.62 -10.48
C GLN A 332 26.46 9.55 -9.27
N HIS A 333 25.77 9.08 -8.23
CA HIS A 333 25.43 9.89 -7.06
C HIS A 333 26.64 10.12 -6.16
N PRO A 334 26.82 11.30 -5.52
CA PRO A 334 27.94 11.57 -4.61
C PRO A 334 28.07 10.62 -3.40
N ALA A 335 26.98 9.91 -3.06
CA ALA A 335 26.94 8.89 -2.02
C ALA A 335 27.28 7.47 -2.54
N ALA A 336 27.76 7.36 -3.79
CA ALA A 336 28.16 6.09 -4.37
C ALA A 336 29.20 5.40 -3.47
N PRO A 337 29.11 4.08 -3.28
CA PRO A 337 29.98 3.36 -2.37
C PRO A 337 31.36 3.06 -3.00
N ILE A 338 32.11 4.11 -3.30
CA ILE A 338 33.44 4.03 -3.92
C ILE A 338 34.50 3.49 -2.97
N GLU A 339 34.41 3.80 -1.67
CA GLU A 339 35.31 3.23 -0.66
C GLU A 339 35.18 1.70 -0.60
N TYR A 340 33.94 1.20 -0.67
CA TYR A 340 33.67 -0.22 -0.76
C TYR A 340 34.33 -0.87 -1.99
N LEU A 341 34.27 -0.21 -3.15
CA LEU A 341 34.96 -0.67 -4.36
C LEU A 341 36.48 -0.66 -4.18
N THR A 342 37.02 0.34 -3.49
CA THR A 342 38.47 0.45 -3.21
C THR A 342 38.95 -0.68 -2.31
N GLN A 343 38.11 -1.14 -1.37
CA GLN A 343 38.41 -2.30 -0.52
C GLN A 343 38.22 -3.66 -1.24
N ASN A 344 37.56 -3.66 -2.40
CA ASN A 344 37.19 -4.87 -3.14
C ASN A 344 37.62 -4.79 -4.62
N LEU A 345 38.85 -4.34 -4.88
CA LEU A 345 39.38 -4.10 -6.24
C LEU A 345 39.25 -5.32 -7.17
N GLN A 346 39.38 -6.54 -6.63
CA GLN A 346 39.23 -7.79 -7.36
C GLN A 346 37.85 -7.93 -8.03
N LYS A 347 36.81 -7.32 -7.46
CA LYS A 347 35.45 -7.39 -7.98
C LYS A 347 35.24 -6.53 -9.22
N LEU A 348 36.08 -5.52 -9.46
CA LEU A 348 35.96 -4.60 -10.60
C LEU A 348 35.90 -5.34 -11.95
N ARG A 349 36.62 -6.47 -12.07
CA ARG A 349 36.61 -7.30 -13.29
C ARG A 349 35.27 -7.94 -13.63
N SER A 350 34.36 -8.02 -12.66
CA SER A 350 33.02 -8.58 -12.84
C SER A 350 31.97 -7.52 -13.20
N PHE A 351 32.31 -6.23 -13.14
CA PHE A 351 31.39 -5.17 -13.53
C PHE A 351 31.30 -5.08 -15.06
N PRO A 352 30.11 -4.79 -15.60
CA PRO A 352 29.98 -4.49 -17.01
C PRO A 352 30.69 -3.18 -17.35
N TRP A 353 31.21 -3.08 -18.58
CA TRP A 353 32.06 -1.96 -19.02
C TRP A 353 31.41 -0.57 -18.82
N TYR A 354 30.09 -0.46 -18.93
CA TYR A 354 29.37 0.81 -18.77
C TYR A 354 29.27 1.26 -17.31
N GLU A 355 29.19 0.32 -16.34
CA GLU A 355 29.29 0.65 -14.91
C GLU A 355 30.73 1.07 -14.59
N LEU A 356 31.74 0.38 -15.13
CA LEU A 356 33.14 0.76 -14.98
C LEU A 356 33.44 2.14 -15.59
N TYR A 357 32.81 2.46 -16.72
CA TYR A 357 32.87 3.79 -17.31
C TYR A 357 32.32 4.84 -16.34
N VAL A 358 31.14 4.63 -15.76
CA VAL A 358 30.57 5.55 -14.76
C VAL A 358 31.48 5.68 -13.53
N ILE A 359 31.98 4.55 -13.00
CA ILE A 359 32.89 4.54 -11.85
C ILE A 359 34.15 5.36 -12.14
N SER A 360 34.73 5.23 -13.32
CA SER A 360 35.93 5.98 -13.74
C SER A 360 35.72 7.49 -13.77
N GLN A 361 34.48 7.96 -13.93
CA GLN A 361 34.12 9.36 -13.95
C GLN A 361 33.76 9.91 -12.57
N HIS A 362 33.53 9.04 -11.58
CA HIS A 362 33.03 9.46 -10.28
C HIS A 362 34.01 10.41 -9.57
N PRO A 363 33.54 11.50 -8.91
CA PRO A 363 34.42 12.47 -8.27
C PRO A 363 35.39 11.86 -7.25
N GLN A 364 34.90 10.92 -6.44
CA GLN A 364 35.63 10.27 -5.34
C GLN A 364 36.44 9.04 -5.77
N VAL A 365 36.48 8.69 -7.07
CA VAL A 365 37.24 7.52 -7.54
C VAL A 365 38.73 7.61 -7.15
N THR A 366 39.28 6.52 -6.64
CA THR A 366 40.66 6.47 -6.15
C THR A 366 41.66 6.24 -7.28
N THR A 367 42.92 6.61 -7.07
CA THR A 367 43.99 6.44 -8.06
C THR A 367 44.24 4.96 -8.36
N GLU A 368 44.07 4.09 -7.36
CA GLU A 368 44.23 2.64 -7.46
C GLU A 368 43.17 2.05 -8.39
N ILE A 369 41.90 2.46 -8.24
CA ILE A 369 40.83 2.06 -9.17
C ILE A 369 41.16 2.53 -10.59
N LEU A 370 41.56 3.80 -10.78
CA LEU A 370 41.88 4.33 -12.10
C LEU A 370 43.04 3.57 -12.77
N GLN A 371 44.08 3.21 -12.01
CA GLN A 371 45.20 2.41 -12.52
C GLN A 371 44.77 1.02 -12.99
N ILE A 372 43.84 0.37 -12.29
CA ILE A 372 43.26 -0.90 -12.73
C ILE A 372 42.45 -0.70 -14.02
N LEU A 373 41.63 0.35 -14.10
CA LEU A 373 40.78 0.63 -15.26
C LEU A 373 41.57 1.06 -16.50
N LEU A 374 42.81 1.54 -16.36
CA LEU A 374 43.72 1.77 -17.49
C LEU A 374 44.08 0.48 -18.24
N GLN A 375 44.03 -0.67 -17.55
CA GLN A 375 44.30 -1.99 -18.12
C GLN A 375 43.02 -2.74 -18.48
N ASP A 376 41.86 -2.08 -18.46
CA ASP A 376 40.57 -2.69 -18.77
C ASP A 376 40.50 -3.16 -20.23
N ALA A 377 39.75 -4.24 -20.51
CA ALA A 377 39.59 -4.76 -21.87
C ALA A 377 38.86 -3.76 -22.81
N HIS A 378 37.97 -2.92 -22.26
CA HIS A 378 37.14 -2.00 -23.02
C HIS A 378 37.82 -0.64 -23.23
N ARG A 379 37.98 -0.23 -24.51
CA ARG A 379 38.70 1.00 -24.89
C ARG A 379 38.14 2.29 -24.27
N VAL A 380 36.82 2.37 -24.10
CA VAL A 380 36.15 3.58 -23.55
C VAL A 380 36.46 3.72 -22.06
N VAL A 381 36.54 2.62 -21.32
CA VAL A 381 36.89 2.61 -19.90
C VAL A 381 38.33 3.09 -19.72
N ARG A 382 39.27 2.55 -20.52
CA ARG A 382 40.68 2.99 -20.51
C ARG A 382 40.83 4.48 -20.79
N ALA A 383 40.14 4.99 -21.81
CA ALA A 383 40.20 6.40 -22.20
C ALA A 383 39.66 7.32 -21.08
N SER A 384 38.53 6.94 -20.49
CA SER A 384 37.91 7.67 -19.39
C SER A 384 38.79 7.67 -18.13
N ALA A 385 39.35 6.51 -17.77
CA ALA A 385 40.25 6.37 -16.63
C ALA A 385 41.52 7.23 -16.80
N LYS A 386 42.12 7.23 -18.00
CA LYS A 386 43.27 8.09 -18.32
C LYS A 386 42.94 9.57 -18.13
N ALA A 387 41.84 10.02 -18.73
CA ALA A 387 41.42 11.41 -18.63
C ALA A 387 41.17 11.86 -17.18
N ARG A 388 40.56 11.00 -16.35
CA ARG A 388 40.32 11.29 -14.93
C ARG A 388 41.62 11.30 -14.12
N LEU A 389 42.56 10.40 -14.41
CA LEU A 389 43.86 10.35 -13.75
C LEU A 389 44.69 11.60 -14.06
N ASP A 390 44.73 12.02 -15.33
CA ASP A 390 45.41 13.25 -15.77
C ASP A 390 44.84 14.48 -15.05
N GLN A 391 43.51 14.57 -14.91
CA GLN A 391 42.84 15.64 -14.14
C GLN A 391 43.24 15.67 -12.66
N LYS A 392 43.46 14.50 -12.03
CA LYS A 392 43.87 14.42 -10.63
C LYS A 392 45.34 14.79 -10.42
N LEU A 393 46.20 14.51 -11.41
CA LEU A 393 47.64 14.79 -11.36
C LEU A 393 47.98 16.24 -11.73
N GLN A 394 47.10 16.97 -12.42
CA GLN A 394 47.30 18.38 -12.79
C GLN A 394 46.20 19.33 -12.26
N PRO A 395 46.08 19.53 -10.93
CA PRO A 395 45.02 20.38 -10.37
C PRO A 395 45.14 21.88 -10.73
N HIS A 396 46.31 22.36 -11.20
CA HIS A 396 46.60 23.80 -11.34
C HIS A 396 46.53 24.39 -12.77
N LEU A 397 46.11 23.62 -13.78
CA LEU A 397 46.01 24.13 -15.16
C LEU A 397 44.62 24.67 -15.55
N LYS A 398 43.68 24.76 -14.61
CA LYS A 398 42.33 25.34 -14.82
C LYS A 398 42.20 26.75 -14.25
N ILE A 399 43.11 27.67 -14.56
CA ILE A 399 42.82 29.10 -14.65
C ILE A 399 43.65 29.67 -15.79
N LYS A 400 43.02 29.87 -16.95
CA LYS A 400 43.30 30.95 -17.88
C LYS A 400 42.04 31.28 -18.66
#